data_AF-A0A537TLA1-F1
#
_entry.id   AF-A0A537TLA1-F1
#
_cell.length_a   1.000
_cell.length_b   1.000
_cell.length_c   1.000
_cell.angle_alpha   90.00
_cell.angle_beta   90.00
_cell.angle_gamma   90.00
#
_symmetry.space_group_name_H-M   'P 1'
#
loop_
_entity.id
_entity.type
_entity.pdbx_description
1 polymer ?
#
loop_
_entity_poly.entity_id
_entity_poly.type
_entity_poly.pdbx_seq_one_letter_code
_entity_poly.pdbx_strand_id
1 'polypeptide(L)'
;FIEMNTRIQVEHPVTELVTGIDLVREQLCVARGDRLSVSQGDVVCTGAAVEVRINAEDPERGFFPSPGTIEELELPEGPGIRVDTAAYAGYRIPPFYDSLLAKLICWGRDREEAMARVRHALEGFRVDGIKTTVPFHLELLADEGVRAGEYHVEYLERLVSGKMPV
;
A
#
# COMPACT_ATOMS: atom_id res chain seq x y z
N PHE A 1 13.87 -17.67 9.55
CA PHE A 1 12.46 -18.08 9.66
C PHE A 1 11.94 -17.58 11.00
N ILE A 2 10.81 -16.88 11.02
CA ILE A 2 10.16 -16.38 12.24
C ILE A 2 8.80 -17.06 12.40
N GLU A 3 7.99 -17.03 11.34
CA GLU A 3 6.65 -17.62 11.31
C GLU A 3 6.19 -17.91 9.87
N MET A 4 4.99 -18.48 9.74
CA MET A 4 4.29 -18.67 8.47
C MET A 4 2.82 -18.25 8.64
N ASN A 5 2.34 -17.38 7.76
CA ASN A 5 0.95 -16.94 7.76
C ASN A 5 0.12 -17.76 6.77
N THR A 6 -0.83 -18.56 7.27
CA THR A 6 -1.67 -19.47 6.48
C THR A 6 -2.90 -18.78 5.87
N ARG A 7 -2.71 -17.58 5.30
CA ARG A 7 -3.75 -16.78 4.65
C ARG A 7 -3.14 -15.85 3.60
N ILE A 8 -3.99 -15.26 2.75
CA ILE A 8 -3.59 -14.15 1.89
C ILE A 8 -3.04 -13.00 2.74
N GLN A 9 -1.97 -12.37 2.28
CA GLN A 9 -1.41 -11.18 2.91
C GLN A 9 -2.02 -9.92 2.30
N VAL A 10 -2.08 -8.84 3.08
CA VAL A 10 -2.62 -7.56 2.60
C VAL A 10 -1.78 -7.07 1.42
N GLU A 11 -0.47 -7.21 1.55
CA GLU A 11 0.59 -6.82 0.62
C GLU A 11 0.81 -7.79 -0.56
N HIS A 12 -0.06 -8.79 -0.77
CA HIS A 12 0.05 -9.68 -1.93
C HIS A 12 0.11 -8.96 -3.31
N PRO A 13 -0.49 -7.77 -3.54
CA PRO A 13 -0.44 -7.14 -4.86
C PRO A 13 0.96 -6.79 -5.33
N VAL A 14 1.94 -6.53 -4.44
CA VAL A 14 3.32 -6.31 -4.90
C VAL A 14 3.90 -7.55 -5.57
N THR A 15 3.54 -8.75 -5.09
CA THR A 15 3.92 -10.01 -5.72
C THR A 15 3.19 -10.21 -7.05
N GLU A 16 1.89 -9.92 -7.10
CA GLU A 16 1.11 -10.05 -8.34
C GLU A 16 1.66 -9.15 -9.44
N LEU A 17 2.01 -7.89 -9.13
CA LEU A 17 2.51 -6.95 -10.13
C LEU A 17 3.89 -7.31 -10.68
N VAL A 18 4.77 -7.94 -9.91
CA VAL A 18 6.09 -8.36 -10.42
C VAL A 18 6.07 -9.72 -11.10
N THR A 19 5.15 -10.61 -10.72
CA THR A 19 5.06 -11.98 -11.28
C THR A 19 4.02 -12.14 -12.38
N GLY A 20 3.02 -11.26 -12.45
CA GLY A 20 1.85 -11.41 -13.31
C GLY A 20 0.86 -12.49 -12.87
N ILE A 21 1.03 -13.06 -11.68
CA ILE A 21 0.19 -14.14 -11.16
C ILE A 21 -0.88 -13.55 -10.24
N ASP A 22 -2.16 -13.84 -10.54
CA ASP A 22 -3.29 -13.49 -9.69
C ASP A 22 -3.44 -14.54 -8.57
N LEU A 23 -3.04 -14.17 -7.35
CA LEU A 23 -2.98 -15.07 -6.21
C LEU A 23 -4.38 -15.41 -5.68
N VAL A 24 -5.33 -14.47 -5.77
CA VAL A 24 -6.72 -14.71 -5.34
C VAL A 24 -7.39 -15.71 -6.29
N ARG A 25 -7.16 -15.57 -7.59
CA ARG A 25 -7.63 -16.54 -8.59
C ARG A 25 -7.04 -17.92 -8.35
N GLU A 26 -5.72 -18.04 -8.15
CA GLU A 26 -5.10 -19.34 -7.87
C GLU A 26 -5.64 -19.97 -6.58
N GLN A 27 -5.90 -19.17 -5.53
CA GLN A 27 -6.55 -19.66 -4.31
C GLN A 27 -7.93 -20.27 -4.60
N LEU A 28 -8.75 -19.62 -5.42
CA LEU A 28 -10.06 -20.13 -5.82
C LEU A 28 -9.96 -21.40 -6.67
N CYS A 29 -9.03 -21.45 -7.64
CA CYS A 29 -8.81 -22.63 -8.46
C CYS A 29 -8.38 -23.84 -7.61
N VAL A 30 -7.40 -23.66 -6.73
CA VAL A 30 -6.93 -24.72 -5.83
C VAL A 30 -8.04 -25.16 -4.86
N ALA A 31 -8.82 -24.22 -4.31
CA ALA A 31 -9.95 -24.54 -3.44
C ALA A 31 -11.04 -25.37 -4.15
N ARG A 32 -11.14 -25.27 -5.48
CA ARG A 32 -12.02 -26.10 -6.32
C ARG A 32 -11.43 -27.47 -6.67
N GLY A 33 -10.19 -27.75 -6.29
CA GLY A 33 -9.49 -29.00 -6.59
C GLY A 33 -8.63 -28.96 -7.86
N ASP A 34 -8.49 -27.79 -8.50
CA ASP A 34 -7.62 -27.64 -9.66
C ASP A 34 -6.14 -27.69 -9.23
N ARG A 35 -5.26 -28.03 -10.17
CA ARG A 35 -3.79 -27.90 -9.98
C ARG A 35 -3.39 -26.43 -10.15
N LEU A 36 -2.21 -26.08 -9.65
CA LEU A 36 -1.60 -24.78 -9.93
C LEU A 36 -1.53 -24.55 -11.45
N SER A 37 -1.90 -23.34 -11.89
CA SER A 37 -1.87 -22.99 -13.32
C SER A 37 -0.45 -22.74 -13.86
N VAL A 38 0.52 -22.63 -12.96
CA VAL A 38 1.92 -22.32 -13.25
C VAL A 38 2.87 -23.34 -12.64
N SER A 39 4.02 -23.54 -13.28
CA SER A 39 5.17 -24.25 -12.74
C SER A 39 6.20 -23.25 -12.20
N GLN A 40 7.22 -23.75 -11.48
CA GLN A 40 8.30 -22.89 -10.97
C GLN A 40 9.05 -22.14 -12.09
N GLY A 41 9.14 -22.72 -13.29
CA GLY A 41 9.80 -22.09 -14.43
C GLY A 41 9.00 -20.92 -15.03
N ASP A 42 7.70 -20.86 -14.78
CA ASP A 42 6.82 -19.78 -15.26
C ASP A 42 6.83 -18.56 -14.32
N VAL A 43 7.29 -18.72 -13.08
CA VAL A 43 7.36 -17.65 -12.08
C VAL A 43 8.58 -16.76 -12.35
N VAL A 44 8.39 -15.75 -13.20
CA VAL A 44 9.42 -14.76 -13.53
C VAL A 44 9.05 -13.41 -12.90
N CYS A 45 9.94 -12.89 -12.06
CA CYS A 45 9.79 -11.55 -11.51
C CYS A 45 10.34 -10.50 -12.48
N THR A 46 9.54 -9.51 -12.84
CA THR A 46 9.93 -8.40 -13.71
C THR A 46 9.63 -7.06 -13.06
N GLY A 47 10.58 -6.12 -13.21
CA GLY A 47 10.48 -4.78 -12.61
C GLY A 47 10.50 -4.78 -11.09
N ALA A 48 9.90 -3.74 -10.52
CA ALA A 48 9.70 -3.58 -9.08
C ALA A 48 8.30 -3.06 -8.81
N ALA A 49 7.73 -3.44 -7.66
CA ALA A 49 6.46 -2.91 -7.17
C ALA A 49 6.62 -2.34 -5.76
N VAL A 50 5.94 -1.24 -5.47
CA VAL A 50 5.87 -0.62 -4.15
C VAL A 50 4.40 -0.45 -3.80
N GLU A 51 4.02 -0.90 -2.61
CA GLU A 51 2.70 -0.68 -2.03
C GLU A 51 2.81 0.27 -0.84
N VAL A 52 1.89 1.23 -0.75
CA VAL A 52 1.65 2.02 0.45
C VAL A 52 0.20 1.85 0.92
N ARG A 53 0.03 1.71 2.23
CA ARG A 53 -1.29 1.62 2.88
C ARG A 53 -1.78 3.01 3.23
N ILE A 54 -2.84 3.43 2.58
CA ILE A 54 -3.52 4.69 2.90
C ILE A 54 -4.48 4.39 4.03
N ASN A 55 -4.20 4.94 5.21
CA ASN A 55 -5.03 4.76 6.40
C ASN A 55 -5.75 6.06 6.73
N ALA A 56 -6.95 5.97 7.28
CA ALA A 56 -7.68 7.07 7.88
C ALA A 56 -7.13 7.38 9.28
N GLU A 57 -5.94 7.96 9.32
CA GLU A 57 -5.18 8.31 10.53
C GLU A 57 -4.59 9.70 10.39
N ASP A 58 -4.30 10.36 11.51
CA ASP A 58 -3.65 11.68 11.57
C ASP A 58 -2.18 11.56 12.00
N PRO A 59 -1.21 11.61 11.06
CA PRO A 59 0.21 11.49 11.38
C PRO A 59 0.73 12.57 12.33
N GLU A 60 0.16 13.78 12.30
CA GLU A 60 0.57 14.89 13.17
C GLU A 60 0.14 14.68 14.62
N ARG A 61 -0.83 13.80 14.84
CA ARG A 61 -1.36 13.44 16.17
C ARG A 61 -1.00 12.01 16.55
N GLY A 62 0.20 11.56 16.18
CA GLY A 62 0.68 10.23 16.53
C GLY A 62 -0.15 9.11 15.91
N PHE A 63 -0.59 9.30 14.66
CA PHE A 63 -1.41 8.34 13.90
C PHE A 63 -2.76 8.03 14.56
N PHE A 64 -3.35 9.01 15.25
CA PHE A 64 -4.66 8.82 15.85
C PHE A 64 -5.71 8.52 14.77
N PRO A 65 -6.61 7.54 14.96
CA PRO A 65 -7.63 7.21 13.97
C PRO A 65 -8.51 8.43 13.62
N SER A 66 -8.82 8.58 12.34
CA SER A 66 -9.63 9.66 11.76
C SER A 66 -10.91 9.09 11.09
N PRO A 67 -11.83 8.49 11.86
CA PRO A 67 -13.11 8.04 11.31
C PRO A 67 -13.96 9.26 10.92
N GLY A 68 -14.75 9.13 9.86
CA GLY A 68 -15.54 10.24 9.35
C GLY A 68 -16.23 9.89 8.04
N THR A 69 -16.81 10.88 7.40
CA THR A 69 -17.39 10.71 6.06
C THR A 69 -16.38 11.23 5.06
N ILE A 70 -16.12 10.45 4.01
CA ILE A 70 -15.33 10.88 2.87
C ILE A 70 -16.20 11.83 2.06
N GLU A 71 -15.87 13.11 2.04
CA GLU A 71 -16.65 14.11 1.32
C GLU A 71 -16.34 14.06 -0.17
N GLU A 72 -15.06 14.01 -0.51
CA GLU A 72 -14.55 13.86 -1.86
C GLU A 72 -13.43 12.81 -1.87
N LEU A 73 -13.36 12.06 -2.97
CA LEU A 73 -12.32 11.04 -3.21
C LEU A 73 -11.88 11.10 -4.66
N GLU A 74 -10.61 11.43 -4.89
CA GLU A 74 -9.96 11.33 -6.19
C GLU A 74 -8.84 10.31 -6.08
N LEU A 75 -8.98 9.21 -6.81
CA LEU A 75 -8.00 8.13 -6.85
C LEU A 75 -7.05 8.35 -8.02
N PRO A 76 -5.74 8.09 -7.85
CA PRO A 76 -4.80 8.17 -8.96
C PRO A 76 -5.05 7.05 -9.96
N GLU A 77 -4.87 7.37 -11.24
CA GLU A 77 -4.97 6.44 -12.35
C GLU A 77 -3.73 6.57 -13.24
N GLY A 78 -3.43 5.52 -14.00
CA GLY A 78 -2.39 5.57 -15.03
C GLY A 78 -1.57 4.29 -15.16
N PRO A 79 -0.60 4.28 -16.09
CA PRO A 79 0.22 3.11 -16.35
C PRO A 79 0.97 2.64 -15.10
N GLY A 80 0.77 1.37 -14.75
CA GLY A 80 1.41 0.73 -13.59
C GLY A 80 0.97 1.28 -12.25
N ILE A 81 -0.16 1.97 -12.17
CA ILE A 81 -0.84 2.36 -10.93
C ILE A 81 -2.03 1.41 -10.74
N ARG A 82 -2.11 0.80 -9.56
CA ARG A 82 -3.23 -0.01 -9.09
C ARG A 82 -3.70 0.53 -7.75
N VAL A 83 -5.01 0.67 -7.59
CA VAL A 83 -5.63 1.04 -6.31
C VAL A 83 -6.63 -0.03 -5.93
N ASP A 84 -6.41 -0.67 -4.79
CA ASP A 84 -7.39 -1.56 -4.18
C ASP A 84 -8.09 -0.80 -3.04
N THR A 85 -9.38 -0.50 -3.19
CA THR A 85 -10.15 0.20 -2.16
C THR A 85 -11.62 -0.22 -2.17
N ALA A 86 -12.27 -0.12 -1.01
CA ALA A 86 -13.73 -0.19 -0.88
C ALA A 86 -14.35 1.20 -0.65
N ALA A 87 -13.54 2.26 -0.59
CA ALA A 87 -13.96 3.62 -0.31
C ALA A 87 -14.53 4.31 -1.56
N TYR A 88 -15.47 5.22 -1.32
CA TYR A 88 -16.08 6.08 -2.34
C TYR A 88 -16.56 7.37 -1.67
N ALA A 89 -16.78 8.44 -2.45
CA ALA A 89 -17.34 9.69 -1.91
C ALA A 89 -18.71 9.42 -1.26
N GLY A 90 -18.91 9.92 -0.04
CA GLY A 90 -20.05 9.65 0.82
C GLY A 90 -19.91 8.42 1.71
N TYR A 91 -18.86 7.60 1.55
CA TYR A 91 -18.61 6.48 2.46
C TYR A 91 -18.25 6.97 3.86
N ARG A 92 -18.89 6.40 4.87
CA ARG A 92 -18.59 6.67 6.28
C ARG A 92 -17.66 5.61 6.82
N ILE A 93 -16.43 6.01 7.15
CA ILE A 93 -15.45 5.16 7.80
C ILE A 93 -15.90 4.90 9.25
N PRO A 94 -16.23 3.66 9.61
CA PRO A 94 -16.62 3.31 10.96
C PRO A 94 -15.40 3.27 11.89
N PRO A 95 -15.57 3.61 13.19
CA PRO A 95 -14.47 3.56 14.17
C PRO A 95 -14.16 2.15 14.68
N PHE A 96 -14.86 1.12 14.18
CA PHE A 96 -14.82 -0.24 14.75
C PHE A 96 -13.98 -1.23 13.94
N TYR A 97 -13.47 -0.83 12.77
CA TYR A 97 -12.65 -1.66 11.91
C TYR A 97 -11.27 -1.03 11.73
N ASP A 98 -10.41 -1.74 10.99
CA ASP A 98 -9.11 -1.26 10.59
C ASP A 98 -9.21 0.08 9.83
N SER A 99 -8.21 0.94 10.01
CA SER A 99 -8.15 2.28 9.42
C SER A 99 -7.80 2.27 7.93
N LEU A 100 -7.45 1.11 7.35
CA LEU A 100 -7.10 0.98 5.94
C LEU A 100 -8.23 1.48 5.02
N LEU A 101 -7.94 2.57 4.33
CA LEU A 101 -8.79 3.20 3.33
C LEU A 101 -8.55 2.61 1.94
N ALA A 102 -7.28 2.50 1.56
CA ALA A 102 -6.87 2.02 0.24
C ALA A 102 -5.46 1.45 0.29
N LYS A 103 -5.15 0.55 -0.64
CA LYS A 103 -3.78 0.19 -0.98
C LYS A 103 -3.45 0.85 -2.31
N LEU A 104 -2.41 1.67 -2.34
CA LEU A 104 -1.86 2.23 -3.57
C LEU A 104 -0.63 1.42 -3.93
N ILE A 105 -0.66 0.76 -5.08
CA ILE A 105 0.41 -0.11 -5.55
C ILE A 105 0.90 0.39 -6.91
N CYS A 106 2.18 0.69 -7.00
CA CYS A 106 2.80 1.13 -8.23
C CYS A 106 3.89 0.16 -8.68
N TRP A 107 3.87 -0.20 -9.95
CA TRP A 107 4.91 -0.99 -10.61
C TRP A 107 5.76 -0.10 -11.51
N GLY A 108 7.06 -0.37 -11.61
CA GLY A 108 8.01 0.27 -12.53
C GLY A 108 9.03 -0.73 -13.07
N ARG A 109 9.81 -0.33 -14.10
CA ARG A 109 10.87 -1.20 -14.66
C ARG A 109 12.00 -1.46 -13.66
N ASP A 110 12.15 -0.56 -12.70
CA ASP A 110 13.03 -0.67 -11.56
C ASP A 110 12.38 -0.01 -10.33
N ARG A 111 13.08 -0.09 -9.20
CA ARG A 111 12.61 0.46 -7.93
C ARG A 111 12.47 1.98 -7.96
N GLU A 112 13.36 2.69 -8.65
CA GLU A 112 13.30 4.14 -8.73
C GLU A 112 12.05 4.59 -9.48
N GLU A 113 11.73 3.96 -10.60
CA GLU A 113 10.51 4.21 -11.35
C GLU A 113 9.25 3.87 -10.55
N ALA A 114 9.24 2.74 -9.82
CA ALA A 114 8.13 2.38 -8.96
C ALA A 114 7.90 3.43 -7.86
N MET A 115 8.97 3.85 -7.16
CA MET A 115 8.88 4.89 -6.12
C MET A 115 8.45 6.26 -6.69
N ALA A 116 8.96 6.64 -7.87
CA ALA A 116 8.56 7.88 -8.54
C ALA A 116 7.06 7.87 -8.89
N ARG A 117 6.54 6.71 -9.34
CA ARG A 117 5.11 6.52 -9.60
C ARG A 117 4.28 6.57 -8.32
N VAL A 118 4.73 5.98 -7.21
CA VAL A 118 4.04 6.13 -5.91
C VAL A 118 3.96 7.61 -5.52
N ARG A 119 5.07 8.35 -5.61
CA ARG A 119 5.08 9.78 -5.28
C ARG A 119 4.07 10.56 -6.12
N HIS A 120 4.10 10.38 -7.43
CA HIS A 120 3.18 11.05 -8.34
C HIS A 120 1.71 10.67 -8.08
N ALA A 121 1.45 9.38 -7.83
CA ALA A 121 0.11 8.91 -7.52
C ALA A 121 -0.40 9.48 -6.18
N LEU A 122 0.45 9.62 -5.16
CA LEU A 122 0.10 10.26 -3.89
C LEU A 122 -0.16 11.76 -4.03
N GLU A 123 0.59 12.47 -4.89
CA GLU A 123 0.35 13.89 -5.20
C GLU A 123 -1.06 14.12 -5.80
N GLY A 124 -1.60 13.13 -6.52
CA GLY A 124 -2.96 13.14 -7.07
C GLY A 124 -4.02 12.42 -6.23
N PHE A 125 -3.67 11.86 -5.07
CA PHE A 125 -4.60 11.14 -4.20
C PHE A 125 -5.29 12.13 -3.26
N ARG A 126 -6.53 12.53 -3.57
CA ARG A 126 -7.29 13.50 -2.75
C ARG A 126 -8.36 12.81 -1.93
N VAL A 127 -8.38 13.09 -0.63
CA VAL A 127 -9.41 12.64 0.31
C VAL A 127 -9.81 13.81 1.19
N ASP A 128 -11.07 14.21 1.13
CA ASP A 128 -11.63 15.27 1.96
C ASP A 128 -12.59 14.70 3.02
N GLY A 129 -12.74 15.41 4.14
CA GLY A 129 -13.59 15.02 5.29
C GLY A 129 -12.91 14.21 6.39
N ILE A 130 -11.72 13.65 6.13
CA ILE A 130 -10.90 12.91 7.10
C ILE A 130 -9.40 13.18 6.93
N LYS A 131 -8.59 12.80 7.92
CA LYS A 131 -7.13 12.77 7.79
C LYS A 131 -6.66 11.42 7.26
N THR A 132 -5.55 11.42 6.54
CA THR A 132 -4.94 10.19 6.01
C THR A 132 -3.43 10.18 6.19
N THR A 133 -2.83 9.00 5.99
CA THR A 133 -1.37 8.81 5.96
C THR A 133 -0.70 9.28 4.66
N VAL A 134 -1.43 9.84 3.69
CA VAL A 134 -0.86 10.33 2.42
C VAL A 134 0.30 11.32 2.63
N PRO A 135 0.18 12.37 3.48
CA PRO A 135 1.27 13.32 3.68
C PRO A 135 2.52 12.66 4.27
N PHE A 136 2.34 11.71 5.19
CA PHE A 136 3.44 10.96 5.79
C PHE A 136 4.18 10.09 4.77
N HIS A 137 3.45 9.42 3.87
CA HIS A 137 4.08 8.64 2.81
C HIS A 137 4.88 9.51 1.84
N LEU A 138 4.43 10.73 1.54
CA LEU A 138 5.19 11.68 0.73
C LEU A 138 6.50 12.09 1.43
N GLU A 139 6.47 12.32 2.74
CA GLU A 139 7.69 12.57 3.53
C GLU A 139 8.63 11.37 3.50
N LEU A 140 8.10 10.16 3.70
CA LEU A 140 8.88 8.92 3.70
C LEU A 140 9.54 8.65 2.34
N LEU A 141 8.87 8.98 1.23
CA LEU A 141 9.44 8.87 -0.12
C LEU A 141 10.53 9.91 -0.40
N ALA A 142 10.54 11.03 0.31
CA ALA A 142 11.56 12.06 0.19
C ALA A 142 12.82 11.75 1.03
N ASP A 143 12.69 10.90 2.05
CA ASP A 143 13.77 10.50 2.95
C ASP A 143 14.92 9.78 2.22
N GLU A 144 16.16 10.14 2.57
CA GLU A 144 17.36 9.62 1.92
C GLU A 144 17.59 8.14 2.22
N GLY A 145 17.37 7.69 3.46
CA GLY A 145 17.55 6.29 3.83
C GLY A 145 16.54 5.39 3.14
N VAL A 146 15.28 5.83 3.07
CA VAL A 146 14.23 5.14 2.32
C VAL A 146 14.59 5.08 0.84
N ARG A 147 15.04 6.18 0.22
CA ARG A 147 15.45 6.18 -1.19
C ARG A 147 16.66 5.28 -1.45
N ALA A 148 17.65 5.29 -0.57
CA ALA A 148 18.85 4.46 -0.68
C ALA A 148 18.57 2.97 -0.40
N GLY A 149 17.46 2.62 0.25
CA GLY A 149 17.19 1.25 0.71
C GLY A 149 17.90 0.92 2.02
N GLU A 150 18.37 1.92 2.76
CA GLU A 150 19.15 1.81 3.98
C GLU A 150 18.26 1.98 5.22
N TYR A 151 17.33 1.04 5.42
CA TYR A 151 16.40 1.05 6.54
C TYR A 151 16.23 -0.35 7.16
N HIS A 152 15.76 -0.37 8.40
CA HIS A 152 15.43 -1.57 9.16
C HIS A 152 14.13 -1.35 9.96
N VAL A 153 13.67 -2.36 10.70
CA VAL A 153 12.35 -2.33 11.36
C VAL A 153 12.16 -1.19 12.36
N GLU A 154 13.22 -0.69 13.00
CA GLU A 154 13.19 0.45 13.95
C GLU A 154 13.39 1.82 13.26
N TYR A 155 13.60 1.86 11.93
CA TYR A 155 13.93 3.09 11.22
C TYR A 155 12.83 4.15 11.39
N LEU A 156 11.58 3.72 11.30
CA LEU A 156 10.42 4.59 11.42
C LEU A 156 10.30 5.21 12.81
N GLU A 157 10.59 4.45 13.87
CA GLU A 157 10.56 4.95 15.24
C GLU A 157 11.52 6.13 15.42
N ARG A 158 12.72 6.04 14.83
CA ARG A 158 13.72 7.13 14.86
C ARG A 158 13.30 8.33 14.02
N LEU A 159 12.69 8.09 12.87
CA LEU A 159 12.22 9.14 11.96
C LEU A 159 11.05 9.93 12.57
N VAL A 160 10.20 9.25 13.33
CA VAL A 160 8.98 9.81 13.93
C VAL A 160 9.20 10.30 15.37
N SER A 161 10.21 9.82 16.11
CA SER A 161 10.46 10.24 17.50
C SER A 161 10.72 11.73 17.67
N GLY A 162 11.18 12.43 16.62
CA GLY A 162 11.33 13.89 16.62
C GLY A 162 10.03 14.67 16.36
N LYS A 163 8.94 13.98 16.01
CA LYS A 163 7.66 14.57 15.55
C LYS A 163 6.46 14.24 16.44
N MET A 164 6.59 13.33 17.41
CA MET A 164 5.50 13.00 18.33
C MET A 164 5.41 14.03 19.47
N PRO A 165 4.26 14.67 19.69
CA PRO A 165 4.06 15.47 20.89
C PRO A 165 4.14 14.55 22.13
N VAL A 166 4.89 14.99 23.13
CA VAL A 166 4.93 14.38 24.49
C VAL A 166 3.59 14.55 25.17
#